data_AF-A0A0L0FLT9-F1
#
_entry.id   AF-A0A0L0FLT9-F1
#
_cell.length_a   1.000
_cell.length_b   1.000
_cell.length_c   1.000
_cell.angle_alpha   90.00
_cell.angle_beta   90.00
_cell.angle_gamma   90.00
#
_symmetry.space_group_name_H-M   'P 1'
#
loop_
_entity.id
_entity.type
_entity.pdbx_description
1 polymer ?
#
loop_
_entity_poly.entity_id
_entity_poly.type
_entity_poly.pdbx_seq_one_letter_code
_entity_poly.pdbx_strand_id
1 'polypeptide(L)'
;MCIRFNHRSGGEHVHIEDDITGDGSNASGAANAEERLDIRTVQDVQKGEEVFNTFGDLSAADLLCKYGFVDLDAKGRARGEAETCRISLSLIVQVAKSHSKVGHKEIDKRVQELIRQRGDVFLGDDVMVVDIDEVASAEQTIQSGENTTEGTDKTIKLDQNRTDTTGKEGQNGTDKAFEPDQTDPDVANQDSKISAGKAGANESEIHGEVLYSVVGDGSFNYHLMLMLYVLCVKDKNLVRRWLSDANGLHMVEDMNAITMEEILELEGVSETLQNIVVARLKEYPDGKLEEEQAQIAGLVKNLASLSDSDRNKLYALVVRVEEKDALRKAYHSIFDTSET
;
A
#
# COMPACT_ATOMS: atom_id res chain seq x y z
N MET A 1 28.10 -15.29 -8.24
CA MET A 1 27.80 -16.02 -6.99
C MET A 1 26.29 -16.25 -6.95
N CYS A 2 25.82 -17.49 -6.78
CA CYS A 2 24.39 -17.78 -6.66
C CYS A 2 24.10 -17.94 -5.17
N ILE A 3 23.49 -16.93 -4.56
CA ILE A 3 23.07 -16.99 -3.15
C ILE A 3 21.82 -17.86 -3.11
N ARG A 4 21.89 -19.00 -2.40
CA ARG A 4 20.80 -20.00 -2.30
C ARG A 4 20.11 -20.01 -0.94
N PHE A 5 20.30 -18.97 -0.13
CA PHE A 5 19.60 -18.86 1.16
C PHE A 5 18.16 -18.44 0.94
N ASN A 6 17.23 -19.21 1.49
CA ASN A 6 15.83 -18.84 1.55
C ASN A 6 15.59 -17.85 2.70
N HIS A 7 14.49 -17.12 2.63
CA HIS A 7 14.10 -16.14 3.63
C HIS A 7 13.24 -16.74 4.74
N ARG A 8 13.39 -16.23 5.96
CA ARG A 8 12.45 -16.44 7.07
C ARG A 8 12.49 -15.27 8.05
N SER A 9 11.34 -14.66 8.29
CA SER A 9 11.17 -13.59 9.27
C SER A 9 11.36 -14.10 10.71
N GLY A 10 12.02 -13.29 11.54
CA GLY A 10 12.21 -13.58 12.97
C GLY A 10 13.14 -14.77 13.27
N GLY A 11 13.93 -15.21 12.30
CA GLY A 11 14.79 -16.38 12.42
C GLY A 11 16.02 -16.27 11.54
N GLU A 12 16.79 -15.18 11.71
CA GLU A 12 18.08 -15.05 11.05
C GLU A 12 18.96 -16.22 11.50
N HIS A 13 19.23 -17.18 10.61
CA HIS A 13 20.24 -18.18 10.89
C HIS A 13 21.61 -17.65 10.48
N VAL A 14 21.66 -16.62 9.63
CA VAL A 14 22.87 -16.13 8.98
C VAL A 14 22.89 -14.60 8.97
N HIS A 15 24.07 -14.05 9.23
CA HIS A 15 24.42 -12.65 9.03
C HIS A 15 25.52 -12.54 7.97
N ILE A 16 25.42 -11.53 7.12
CA ILE A 16 26.36 -11.28 6.02
C ILE A 16 27.18 -10.05 6.40
N GLU A 17 28.47 -10.23 6.59
CA GLU A 17 29.40 -9.16 6.94
C GLU A 17 30.34 -8.89 5.77
N ASP A 18 30.52 -7.61 5.44
CA ASP A 18 31.62 -7.18 4.60
C ASP A 18 32.89 -7.24 5.45
N ASP A 19 33.84 -8.07 5.05
CA ASP A 19 35.11 -8.19 5.76
C ASP A 19 36.02 -7.01 5.39
N ILE A 20 35.68 -5.83 5.90
CA ILE A 20 36.57 -4.65 5.88
C ILE A 20 37.59 -4.81 7.00
N THR A 21 38.34 -5.92 7.03
CA THR A 21 39.51 -6.06 7.91
C THR A 21 40.65 -5.22 7.38
N GLY A 22 40.51 -3.91 7.50
CA GLY A 22 41.62 -2.98 7.59
C GLY A 22 41.75 -2.55 9.04
N ASP A 23 42.31 -3.41 9.90
CA ASP A 23 42.85 -2.94 11.18
C ASP A 23 43.86 -1.83 10.83
N GLY A 24 43.54 -0.58 11.18
CA GLY A 24 44.17 0.66 10.71
C GLY A 24 45.62 0.86 11.17
N SER A 25 46.35 -0.23 11.35
CA SER A 25 47.63 -0.30 12.05
C SER A 25 48.70 -1.02 11.22
N ASN A 26 48.81 -0.77 9.90
CA ASN A 26 50.10 -0.84 9.17
C ASN A 26 49.98 -0.27 7.74
N ALA A 27 50.23 1.02 7.62
CA ALA A 27 50.48 1.68 6.34
C ALA A 27 51.84 1.22 5.78
N SER A 28 51.86 0.29 4.81
CA SER A 28 52.87 0.20 3.72
C SER A 28 52.80 -1.07 2.85
N GLY A 29 51.64 -1.75 2.73
CA GLY A 29 51.57 -2.97 1.89
C GLY A 29 50.20 -3.41 1.38
N ALA A 30 49.20 -2.54 1.34
CA ALA A 30 47.84 -2.90 0.91
C ALA A 30 47.71 -2.89 -0.62
N ALA A 31 48.29 -3.89 -1.28
CA ALA A 31 47.95 -4.24 -2.65
C ALA A 31 47.23 -5.59 -2.62
N ASN A 32 45.91 -5.56 -2.86
CA ASN A 32 45.01 -6.71 -3.01
C ASN A 32 44.57 -7.42 -1.71
N ALA A 33 43.92 -6.71 -0.79
CA ALA A 33 42.95 -7.41 0.06
C ALA A 33 41.80 -7.84 -0.86
N GLU A 34 41.61 -9.15 -1.06
CA GLU A 34 40.51 -9.66 -1.86
C GLU A 34 39.19 -9.28 -1.18
N GLU A 35 38.38 -8.49 -1.88
CA GLU A 35 37.01 -8.17 -1.44
C GLU A 35 36.24 -9.49 -1.25
N ARG A 36 35.93 -9.82 -0.01
CA ARG A 36 35.20 -11.03 0.36
C ARG A 36 34.02 -10.69 1.24
N LEU A 37 32.95 -11.43 1.03
CA LEU A 37 31.70 -11.33 1.77
C LEU A 37 31.58 -12.58 2.63
N ASP A 38 31.64 -12.41 3.95
CA ASP A 38 31.63 -13.51 4.91
C ASP A 38 30.19 -13.76 5.36
N ILE A 39 29.76 -15.02 5.23
CA ILE A 39 28.42 -15.47 5.58
C ILE A 39 28.54 -16.30 6.86
N ARG A 40 28.05 -15.78 7.99
CA ARG A 40 28.22 -16.37 9.32
C ARG A 40 26.89 -16.81 9.89
N THR A 41 26.83 -18.02 10.44
CA THR A 41 25.63 -18.46 11.16
C THR A 41 25.54 -17.78 12.52
N VAL A 42 24.43 -17.11 12.81
CA VAL A 42 24.17 -16.43 14.10
C VAL A 42 23.31 -17.27 15.04
N GLN A 43 22.80 -18.41 14.56
CA GLN A 43 22.04 -19.38 15.36
C GLN A 43 22.53 -20.81 15.08
N ASP A 44 22.40 -21.68 16.08
CA ASP A 44 22.69 -23.11 15.91
C ASP A 44 21.67 -23.75 14.96
N VAL A 45 22.15 -24.42 13.92
CA VAL A 45 21.31 -25.14 12.94
C VAL A 45 21.63 -26.63 13.01
N GLN A 46 20.61 -27.48 13.18
CA GLN A 46 20.83 -28.92 13.29
C GLN A 46 21.14 -29.53 11.92
N LYS A 47 21.87 -30.65 11.93
CA LYS A 47 22.17 -31.39 10.70
C LYS A 47 20.87 -31.83 10.01
N GLY A 48 20.67 -31.36 8.78
CA GLY A 48 19.48 -31.66 7.97
C GLY A 48 18.41 -30.58 7.99
N GLU A 49 18.57 -29.54 8.81
CA GLU A 49 17.74 -28.33 8.76
C GLU A 49 18.23 -27.36 7.69
N GLU A 50 17.30 -26.52 7.25
CA GLU A 50 17.57 -25.46 6.29
C GLU A 50 18.14 -24.21 7.01
N VAL A 51 19.06 -23.53 6.32
CA VAL A 51 19.68 -22.29 6.79
C VAL A 51 18.97 -21.11 6.14
N PHE A 52 18.34 -20.26 6.95
CA PHE A 52 17.59 -19.10 6.47
C PHE A 52 18.37 -17.80 6.64
N ASN A 53 18.18 -16.88 5.69
CA ASN A 53 18.61 -15.50 5.79
C ASN A 53 17.42 -14.59 6.14
N THR A 54 17.68 -13.40 6.66
CA THR A 54 16.70 -12.31 6.65
C THR A 54 16.94 -11.43 5.41
N PHE A 55 15.87 -10.97 4.78
CA PHE A 55 15.97 -10.00 3.67
C PHE A 55 15.82 -8.56 4.19
N GLY A 56 15.98 -8.37 5.51
CA GLY A 56 15.66 -7.16 6.23
C GLY A 56 14.20 -7.15 6.70
N ASP A 57 13.82 -6.03 7.32
CA ASP A 57 12.48 -5.78 7.84
C ASP A 57 11.54 -5.38 6.69
N LEU A 58 11.18 -6.35 5.87
CA LEU A 58 10.29 -6.17 4.72
C LEU A 58 8.85 -6.47 5.08
N SER A 59 7.94 -5.62 4.60
CA SER A 59 6.50 -5.86 4.71
C SER A 59 6.06 -7.06 3.86
N ALA A 60 4.88 -7.63 4.15
CA ALA A 60 4.28 -8.67 3.32
C ALA A 60 4.11 -8.20 1.85
N ALA A 61 3.76 -6.94 1.65
CA ALA A 61 3.64 -6.34 0.32
C ALA A 61 5.00 -6.28 -0.41
N ASP A 62 6.08 -5.92 0.30
CA ASP A 62 7.43 -5.86 -0.27
C ASP A 62 7.97 -7.25 -0.58
N LEU A 63 7.76 -8.23 0.32
CA LEU A 63 8.15 -9.61 0.08
C LEU A 63 7.44 -10.16 -1.17
N LEU A 64 6.13 -9.89 -1.29
CA LEU A 64 5.35 -10.34 -2.44
C LEU A 64 5.80 -9.66 -3.73
N CYS A 65 6.03 -8.34 -3.70
CA CYS A 65 6.44 -7.57 -4.88
C CYS A 65 7.85 -7.94 -5.36
N LYS A 66 8.82 -8.01 -4.43
CA LYS A 66 10.24 -8.23 -4.77
C LYS A 66 10.57 -9.71 -5.00
N TYR A 67 9.92 -10.62 -4.27
CA TYR A 67 10.29 -12.03 -4.24
C TYR A 67 9.16 -13.02 -4.57
N GLY A 68 7.93 -12.54 -4.76
CA GLY A 68 6.81 -13.39 -5.18
C GLY A 68 6.25 -14.31 -4.09
N PHE A 69 6.53 -14.04 -2.81
CA PHE A 69 5.98 -14.81 -1.69
C PHE A 69 5.66 -13.91 -0.49
N VAL A 70 4.85 -14.41 0.43
CA VAL A 70 4.65 -13.82 1.77
C VAL A 70 5.10 -14.86 2.79
N ASP A 71 5.88 -14.46 3.79
CA ASP A 71 6.27 -15.37 4.88
C ASP A 71 5.08 -15.56 5.83
N LEU A 72 4.49 -16.76 5.88
CA LEU A 72 3.25 -17.03 6.62
C LEU A 72 3.49 -17.86 7.89
N ASP A 73 2.77 -17.53 8.96
CA ASP A 73 2.64 -18.36 10.14
C ASP A 73 1.65 -19.53 9.91
N ALA A 74 1.53 -20.41 10.91
CA ALA A 74 0.63 -21.57 10.81
C ALA A 74 -0.86 -21.21 10.69
N LYS A 75 -1.23 -19.95 10.95
CA LYS A 75 -2.59 -19.42 10.83
C LYS A 75 -2.79 -18.64 9.52
N GLY A 76 -1.74 -18.51 8.69
CA GLY A 76 -1.77 -17.75 7.45
C GLY A 76 -1.69 -16.23 7.66
N ARG A 77 -1.13 -15.77 8.78
CA ARG A 77 -0.77 -14.36 8.96
C ARG A 77 0.66 -14.16 8.50
N ALA A 78 1.02 -13.00 7.98
CA ALA A 78 2.41 -12.72 7.67
C ALA A 78 3.27 -12.75 8.94
N ARG A 79 4.53 -13.15 8.78
CA ARG A 79 5.55 -13.10 9.80
C ARG A 79 6.38 -11.83 9.60
N GLY A 80 6.45 -11.00 10.62
CA GLY A 80 7.27 -9.80 10.64
C GLY A 80 6.58 -8.66 11.39
N GLU A 81 7.38 -7.75 11.93
CA GLU A 81 6.87 -6.55 12.63
C GLU A 81 6.71 -5.35 11.67
N ALA A 82 7.24 -5.47 10.44
CA ALA A 82 7.17 -4.45 9.39
C ALA A 82 5.82 -4.40 8.66
N GLU A 83 4.73 -4.81 9.32
CA GLU A 83 3.37 -4.62 8.83
C GLU A 83 3.18 -3.13 8.55
N THR A 84 3.14 -2.75 7.28
CA THR A 84 3.03 -1.35 6.88
C THR A 84 2.03 -1.20 5.75
N CYS A 85 0.99 -0.42 5.99
CA CYS A 85 0.16 0.09 4.90
C CYS A 85 0.81 1.35 4.34
N ARG A 86 0.96 1.42 3.02
CA ARG A 86 1.49 2.61 2.35
C ARG A 86 0.37 3.58 1.95
N ILE A 87 0.56 4.86 2.24
CA ILE A 87 -0.30 5.98 1.87
C ILE A 87 0.49 6.90 0.95
N SER A 88 -0.05 7.21 -0.22
CA SER A 88 0.62 8.10 -1.16
C SER A 88 0.50 9.57 -0.80
N LEU A 89 1.51 10.35 -1.17
CA LEU A 89 1.46 11.82 -1.08
C LEU A 89 0.27 12.40 -1.84
N SER A 90 -0.04 11.86 -3.02
CA SER A 90 -1.17 12.32 -3.85
C SER A 90 -2.49 12.22 -3.09
N LEU A 91 -2.74 11.09 -2.42
CA LEU A 91 -3.93 10.89 -1.60
C LEU A 91 -3.99 11.88 -0.44
N ILE A 92 -2.86 12.10 0.26
CA ILE A 92 -2.75 13.04 1.38
C ILE A 92 -3.11 14.46 0.92
N VAL A 93 -2.54 14.90 -0.22
CA VAL A 93 -2.79 16.23 -0.78
C VAL A 93 -4.24 16.38 -1.22
N GLN A 94 -4.80 15.37 -1.89
CA GLN A 94 -6.21 15.37 -2.31
C GLN A 94 -7.15 15.54 -1.11
N VAL A 95 -6.92 14.78 -0.04
CA VAL A 95 -7.74 14.87 1.18
C VAL A 95 -7.53 16.21 1.89
N ALA A 96 -6.28 16.69 2.01
CA ALA A 96 -5.99 17.98 2.60
C ALA A 96 -6.65 19.14 1.84
N LYS A 97 -6.68 19.11 0.51
CA LYS A 97 -7.41 20.09 -0.30
C LYS A 97 -8.91 20.07 0.00
N SER A 98 -9.48 18.87 0.17
CA SER A 98 -10.92 18.68 0.35
C SER A 98 -11.41 19.03 1.76
N HIS A 99 -10.56 18.86 2.79
CA HIS A 99 -10.97 18.94 4.20
C HIS A 99 -10.24 19.99 5.01
N SER A 100 -9.07 20.46 4.59
CA SER A 100 -8.37 21.51 5.34
C SER A 100 -9.00 22.88 5.08
N LYS A 101 -8.77 23.81 6.02
CA LYS A 101 -9.18 25.22 5.86
C LYS A 101 -8.16 26.04 5.06
N VAL A 102 -7.08 25.41 4.58
CA VAL A 102 -6.02 26.05 3.80
C VAL A 102 -6.42 26.03 2.32
N GLY A 103 -6.21 27.14 1.60
CA GLY A 103 -6.57 27.21 0.19
C GLY A 103 -5.73 26.26 -0.68
N HIS A 104 -6.31 25.67 -1.73
CA HIS A 104 -5.64 24.67 -2.57
C HIS A 104 -4.27 25.13 -3.10
N LYS A 105 -4.19 26.37 -3.62
CA LYS A 105 -2.92 26.94 -4.13
C LYS A 105 -1.84 27.07 -3.06
N GLU A 106 -2.25 27.30 -1.82
CA GLU A 106 -1.33 27.38 -0.68
C GLU A 106 -0.85 25.99 -0.28
N ILE A 107 -1.73 24.97 -0.30
CA ILE A 107 -1.35 23.56 -0.12
C ILE A 107 -0.32 23.15 -1.17
N ASP A 108 -0.60 23.39 -2.45
CA ASP A 108 0.31 23.02 -3.55
C ASP A 108 1.68 23.66 -3.36
N LYS A 109 1.72 24.94 -2.98
CA LYS A 109 2.97 25.65 -2.69
C LYS A 109 3.74 25.03 -1.52
N ARG A 110 3.05 24.63 -0.45
CA ARG A 110 3.67 23.98 0.71
C ARG A 110 4.24 22.61 0.35
N VAL A 111 3.51 21.84 -0.45
CA VAL A 111 3.96 20.52 -0.93
C VAL A 111 5.19 20.67 -1.83
N GLN A 112 5.18 21.60 -2.77
CA GLN A 112 6.33 21.89 -3.63
C GLN A 112 7.57 22.25 -2.82
N GLU A 113 7.42 23.10 -1.81
CA GLU A 113 8.54 23.49 -0.94
C GLU A 113 9.04 22.30 -0.11
N LEU A 114 8.14 21.46 0.42
CA LEU A 114 8.52 20.25 1.13
C LEU A 114 9.28 19.26 0.26
N ILE A 115 8.83 19.04 -0.98
CA ILE A 115 9.52 18.17 -1.93
C ILE A 115 10.90 18.75 -2.27
N ARG A 116 10.96 20.06 -2.54
CA ARG A 116 12.22 20.77 -2.80
C ARG A 116 13.22 20.58 -1.66
N GLN A 117 12.78 20.78 -0.41
CA GLN A 117 13.64 20.63 0.75
C GLN A 117 13.96 19.16 1.06
N ARG A 118 13.04 18.21 0.79
CA ARG A 118 13.34 16.77 0.93
C ARG A 118 14.41 16.29 -0.02
N GLY A 119 14.40 16.81 -1.26
CA GLY A 119 15.45 16.55 -2.23
C GLY A 119 16.84 16.95 -1.75
N ASP A 120 16.95 17.91 -0.83
CA ASP A 120 18.23 18.34 -0.25
C ASP A 120 18.53 17.73 1.15
N VAL A 121 17.50 17.36 1.93
CA VAL A 121 17.64 17.03 3.37
C VAL A 121 17.47 15.53 3.70
N PHE A 122 16.75 14.75 2.88
CA PHE A 122 16.40 13.35 3.19
C PHE A 122 17.08 12.32 2.27
N LEU A 123 18.16 12.69 1.58
CA LEU A 123 18.95 11.82 0.69
C LEU A 123 19.78 10.74 1.43
N GLY A 124 19.18 10.06 2.40
CA GLY A 124 19.58 8.73 2.84
C GLY A 124 18.80 7.69 2.04
N ASP A 125 19.26 7.45 0.81
CA ASP A 125 19.08 6.27 -0.05
C ASP A 125 17.72 5.87 -0.66
N ASP A 126 16.52 6.31 -0.23
CA ASP A 126 15.28 5.65 -0.70
C ASP A 126 14.12 6.53 -1.24
N VAL A 127 14.35 7.77 -1.71
CA VAL A 127 13.26 8.58 -2.30
C VAL A 127 13.60 9.08 -3.71
N MET A 128 12.85 8.57 -4.70
CA MET A 128 12.89 9.02 -6.09
C MET A 128 12.23 10.41 -6.24
N VAL A 129 12.81 11.24 -7.10
CA VAL A 129 12.32 12.59 -7.41
C VAL A 129 11.02 12.51 -8.22
N VAL A 130 9.97 13.17 -7.73
CA VAL A 130 8.67 13.29 -8.42
C VAL A 130 8.65 14.56 -9.26
N ASP A 131 8.32 14.44 -10.56
CA ASP A 131 7.95 15.58 -11.40
C ASP A 131 6.50 16.01 -11.10
N ILE A 132 6.36 17.23 -10.56
CA ILE A 132 5.10 17.73 -9.96
C ILE A 132 4.07 18.18 -11.01
N ASP A 133 4.47 18.35 -12.27
CA ASP A 133 3.59 18.85 -13.33
C ASP A 133 2.47 17.85 -13.71
N GLU A 134 2.60 16.56 -13.36
CA GLU A 134 1.61 15.52 -13.68
C GLU A 134 0.41 15.51 -12.71
N VAL A 135 0.62 15.87 -11.43
CA VAL A 135 -0.45 15.89 -10.40
C VAL A 135 -1.50 16.97 -10.70
N ALA A 136 -1.08 18.10 -11.30
CA ALA A 136 -2.01 19.16 -11.72
C ALA A 136 -2.89 18.76 -12.91
N SER A 137 -2.47 17.76 -13.70
CA SER A 137 -3.18 17.31 -14.90
C SER A 137 -4.24 16.23 -14.64
N ALA A 138 -4.11 15.48 -13.54
CA ALA A 138 -5.07 14.44 -13.15
C ALA A 138 -6.43 15.00 -12.67
N GLU A 139 -6.48 16.26 -12.21
CA GLU A 139 -7.72 16.92 -11.76
C GLU A 139 -8.72 17.17 -12.91
N GLN A 140 -8.30 17.13 -14.18
CA GLN A 140 -9.18 17.41 -15.33
C GLN A 140 -10.04 16.23 -15.79
N THR A 141 -9.75 15.00 -15.36
CA THR A 141 -10.46 13.80 -15.87
C THR A 141 -11.72 13.46 -15.06
N ILE A 142 -11.83 13.91 -13.81
CA ILE A 142 -12.93 13.51 -12.90
C ILE A 142 -14.14 14.48 -12.96
N GLN A 143 -13.99 15.70 -13.50
CA GLN A 143 -15.08 16.70 -13.56
C GLN A 143 -15.96 16.67 -14.83
N SER A 144 -15.79 15.70 -15.74
CA SER A 144 -16.59 15.65 -17.00
C SER A 144 -17.87 14.80 -16.93
N GLY A 145 -18.22 14.29 -15.74
CA GLY A 145 -19.31 13.33 -15.58
C GLY A 145 -20.59 13.86 -14.95
N GLU A 146 -21.09 15.06 -15.29
CA GLU A 146 -22.47 15.43 -14.92
C GLU A 146 -22.99 16.62 -15.75
N ASN A 147 -23.94 16.35 -16.66
CA ASN A 147 -24.92 17.34 -17.11
C ASN A 147 -26.13 16.64 -17.78
N THR A 148 -27.29 17.29 -17.62
CA THR A 148 -28.69 16.91 -17.96
C THR A 148 -29.42 16.20 -16.80
N THR A 149 -30.47 16.73 -16.19
CA THR A 149 -31.60 17.52 -16.74
C THR A 149 -32.29 18.36 -15.65
N GLU A 150 -32.67 19.60 -16.01
CA GLU A 150 -33.61 20.45 -15.29
C GLU A 150 -35.06 19.92 -15.32
N GLY A 151 -35.78 20.19 -14.22
CA GLY A 151 -37.16 20.66 -14.28
C GLY A 151 -38.27 19.63 -14.12
N THR A 152 -38.91 19.57 -12.96
CA THR A 152 -40.18 20.28 -12.72
C THR A 152 -40.78 19.93 -11.35
N ASP A 153 -41.25 20.99 -10.71
CA ASP A 153 -42.00 21.09 -9.48
C ASP A 153 -43.37 20.40 -9.58
N LYS A 154 -43.63 19.35 -8.78
CA LYS A 154 -45.00 18.89 -8.46
C LYS A 154 -45.12 18.30 -7.06
N THR A 155 -45.99 18.96 -6.31
CA THR A 155 -46.62 18.58 -5.05
C THR A 155 -47.11 17.13 -5.03
N ILE A 156 -46.65 16.34 -4.06
CA ILE A 156 -47.17 15.01 -3.77
C ILE A 156 -48.42 15.18 -2.86
N LYS A 157 -49.59 14.86 -3.41
CA LYS A 157 -50.78 14.53 -2.61
C LYS A 157 -50.89 13.01 -2.57
N LEU A 158 -50.91 12.47 -1.35
CA LEU A 158 -51.37 11.12 -1.05
C LEU A 158 -52.83 10.98 -1.47
N ASP A 159 -53.16 9.89 -2.15
CA ASP A 159 -54.50 9.32 -2.06
C ASP A 159 -54.45 7.79 -2.09
N GLN A 160 -55.21 7.21 -1.16
CA GLN A 160 -55.49 5.80 -1.01
C GLN A 160 -56.72 5.45 -1.86
N ASN A 161 -56.66 4.37 -2.65
CA ASN A 161 -57.67 3.28 -2.70
C ASN A 161 -57.62 2.46 -4.00
N ARG A 162 -57.46 1.13 -3.80
CA ARG A 162 -58.44 0.07 -4.16
C ARG A 162 -58.92 0.00 -5.63
N THR A 163 -58.62 -1.08 -6.33
CA THR A 163 -59.53 -2.24 -6.57
C THR A 163 -58.98 -3.20 -7.62
N ASP A 164 -59.37 -4.46 -7.45
CA ASP A 164 -59.11 -5.65 -8.26
C ASP A 164 -59.47 -5.50 -9.74
N THR A 165 -58.79 -6.27 -10.60
CA THR A 165 -59.51 -7.16 -11.53
C THR A 165 -58.63 -8.28 -12.09
N THR A 166 -59.22 -9.45 -12.03
CA THR A 166 -58.91 -10.77 -12.57
C THR A 166 -58.51 -10.87 -14.04
N GLY A 167 -57.54 -11.75 -14.32
CA GLY A 167 -57.71 -12.93 -15.17
C GLY A 167 -57.43 -12.82 -16.68
N LYS A 168 -56.48 -13.61 -17.19
CA LYS A 168 -56.76 -14.81 -18.01
C LYS A 168 -55.50 -15.54 -18.49
N GLU A 169 -55.65 -16.85 -18.51
CA GLU A 169 -54.76 -17.90 -19.01
C GLU A 169 -54.51 -17.82 -20.53
N GLY A 170 -53.41 -18.41 -20.99
CA GLY A 170 -53.15 -18.69 -22.39
C GLY A 170 -51.89 -19.52 -22.60
N GLN A 171 -52.07 -20.83 -22.77
CA GLN A 171 -51.08 -21.87 -23.04
C GLN A 171 -50.39 -21.74 -24.41
N ASN A 172 -49.20 -22.38 -24.51
CA ASN A 172 -48.58 -23.10 -25.66
C ASN A 172 -47.06 -22.80 -25.64
N GLY A 173 -46.12 -23.73 -25.47
CA GLY A 173 -46.12 -25.16 -25.77
C GLY A 173 -45.50 -25.40 -27.15
N THR A 174 -44.18 -25.64 -27.22
CA THR A 174 -43.55 -26.54 -28.21
C THR A 174 -42.14 -26.93 -27.76
N ASP A 175 -42.02 -28.20 -27.38
CA ASP A 175 -40.80 -28.98 -27.30
C ASP A 175 -40.20 -29.21 -28.69
N LYS A 176 -38.87 -29.23 -28.79
CA LYS A 176 -38.17 -30.09 -29.76
C LYS A 176 -36.94 -30.71 -29.11
N ALA A 177 -37.08 -32.01 -28.85
CA ALA A 177 -36.00 -32.95 -28.65
C ALA A 177 -35.21 -33.13 -29.97
N PHE A 178 -33.90 -33.28 -29.85
CA PHE A 178 -33.06 -33.89 -30.88
C PHE A 178 -32.12 -34.87 -30.17
N GLU A 179 -32.25 -36.15 -30.53
CA GLU A 179 -31.44 -37.27 -30.06
C GLU A 179 -30.22 -37.48 -30.96
N PRO A 180 -29.24 -38.31 -30.53
CA PRO A 180 -27.82 -38.16 -30.84
C PRO A 180 -27.36 -38.99 -32.03
N ASP A 181 -26.16 -38.70 -32.54
CA ASP A 181 -25.41 -39.67 -33.32
C ASP A 181 -23.93 -39.68 -32.92
N GLN A 182 -23.39 -40.89 -32.81
CA GLN A 182 -22.03 -41.23 -32.41
C GLN A 182 -21.14 -41.31 -33.65
N THR A 183 -19.93 -40.74 -33.59
CA THR A 183 -18.70 -41.36 -34.14
C THR A 183 -17.48 -40.60 -33.65
N ASP A 184 -16.66 -41.28 -32.84
CA ASP A 184 -15.21 -41.06 -32.67
C ASP A 184 -14.45 -41.91 -33.72
N PRO A 185 -13.12 -41.83 -33.87
CA PRO A 185 -12.18 -40.76 -33.49
C PRO A 185 -11.27 -40.36 -34.67
N ASP A 186 -10.59 -39.21 -34.60
CA ASP A 186 -9.24 -39.15 -35.19
C ASP A 186 -8.34 -38.08 -34.57
N VAL A 187 -7.15 -38.55 -34.27
CA VAL A 187 -6.05 -37.90 -33.58
C VAL A 187 -5.30 -37.00 -34.56
N ALA A 188 -5.23 -35.70 -34.28
CA ALA A 188 -4.21 -34.84 -34.87
C ALA A 188 -3.85 -33.69 -33.92
N ASN A 189 -2.62 -33.78 -33.40
CA ASN A 189 -1.83 -32.73 -32.76
C ASN A 189 -2.12 -31.33 -33.32
N GLN A 190 -2.63 -30.44 -32.46
CA GLN A 190 -2.43 -29.01 -32.60
C GLN A 190 -1.52 -28.54 -31.48
N ASP A 191 -0.25 -28.33 -31.82
CA ASP A 191 0.72 -27.56 -31.05
C ASP A 191 0.18 -26.13 -30.86
N SER A 192 -0.51 -25.90 -29.74
CA SER A 192 -0.78 -24.55 -29.27
C SER A 192 0.54 -23.92 -28.82
N LYS A 193 1.17 -23.15 -29.70
CA LYS A 193 2.16 -22.14 -29.33
C LYS A 193 1.52 -21.17 -28.36
N ILE A 194 1.68 -21.43 -27.07
CA ILE A 194 1.51 -20.43 -26.03
C ILE A 194 2.63 -19.43 -26.26
N SER A 195 2.30 -18.29 -26.89
CA SER A 195 3.21 -17.16 -26.94
C SER A 195 3.40 -16.70 -25.50
N ALA A 196 4.55 -17.00 -24.91
CA ALA A 196 5.01 -16.37 -23.69
C ALA A 196 4.88 -14.86 -23.90
N GLY A 197 3.96 -14.23 -23.16
CA GLY A 197 3.83 -12.79 -23.14
C GLY A 197 5.19 -12.21 -22.79
N LYS A 198 5.77 -11.45 -23.72
CA LYS A 198 6.90 -10.58 -23.44
C LYS A 198 6.42 -9.61 -22.36
N ALA A 199 6.82 -9.86 -21.11
CA ALA A 199 6.87 -8.83 -20.08
C ALA A 199 7.94 -7.83 -20.53
N GLY A 200 7.54 -6.90 -21.39
CA GLY A 200 8.33 -5.72 -21.69
C GLY A 200 8.32 -4.86 -20.44
N ALA A 201 9.34 -5.01 -19.60
CA ALA A 201 9.76 -3.95 -18.70
C ALA A 201 10.21 -2.79 -19.59
N ASN A 202 9.26 -1.95 -20.00
CA ASN A 202 9.61 -0.59 -20.32
C ASN A 202 10.08 0.01 -18.99
N GLU A 203 11.38 0.16 -18.85
CA GLU A 203 11.99 1.07 -17.88
C GLU A 203 11.62 2.50 -18.29
N SER A 204 10.32 2.83 -18.28
CA SER A 204 9.93 4.21 -18.02
C SER A 204 10.51 4.53 -16.66
N GLU A 205 11.27 5.63 -16.54
CA GLU A 205 11.66 6.19 -15.26
C GLU A 205 10.39 6.26 -14.40
N ILE A 206 10.22 5.28 -13.51
CA ILE A 206 9.11 5.27 -12.58
C ILE A 206 9.51 6.36 -11.59
N HIS A 207 9.02 7.57 -11.83
CA HIS A 207 9.04 8.63 -10.83
C HIS A 207 8.35 8.07 -9.60
N GLY A 208 9.15 7.63 -8.62
CA GLY A 208 8.65 6.93 -7.46
C GLY A 208 7.79 7.88 -6.66
N GLU A 209 6.51 7.57 -6.54
CA GLU A 209 5.61 8.32 -5.70
C GLU A 209 6.12 8.30 -4.25
N VAL A 210 6.05 9.43 -3.54
CA VAL A 210 6.41 9.49 -2.13
C VAL A 210 5.36 8.74 -1.32
N LEU A 211 5.78 7.68 -0.63
CA LEU A 211 4.93 6.84 0.20
C LEU A 211 5.21 7.07 1.68
N TYR A 212 4.14 7.06 2.46
CA TYR A 212 4.14 7.14 3.92
C TYR A 212 3.61 5.84 4.49
N SER A 213 4.06 5.44 5.68
CA SER A 213 3.62 4.18 6.29
C SER A 213 2.69 4.39 7.50
N VAL A 214 1.73 3.48 7.61
CA VAL A 214 0.98 3.18 8.83
C VAL A 214 1.42 1.80 9.30
N VAL A 215 1.93 1.71 10.52
CA VAL A 215 2.45 0.46 11.09
C VAL A 215 1.28 -0.44 11.52
N GLY A 216 1.52 -1.75 11.64
CA GLY A 216 0.50 -2.76 11.99
C GLY A 216 -0.20 -2.55 13.33
N ASP A 217 0.35 -1.73 14.23
CA ASP A 217 -0.30 -1.30 15.48
C ASP A 217 -1.25 -0.11 15.29
N GLY A 218 -1.31 0.45 14.08
CA GLY A 218 -2.09 1.63 13.74
C GLY A 218 -1.35 2.95 13.97
N SER A 219 -0.08 2.94 14.37
CA SER A 219 0.72 4.15 14.50
C SER A 219 1.13 4.70 13.13
N PHE A 220 1.18 6.03 13.03
CA PHE A 220 1.58 6.72 11.80
C PHE A 220 3.07 7.01 11.83
N ASN A 221 3.72 6.87 10.67
CA ASN A 221 5.10 7.32 10.52
C ASN A 221 5.24 8.80 10.86
N TYR A 222 6.29 9.17 11.61
CA TYR A 222 6.54 10.56 12.00
C TYR A 222 6.58 11.52 10.81
N HIS A 223 7.11 11.09 9.67
CA HIS A 223 7.16 11.91 8.46
C HIS A 223 5.78 12.24 7.89
N LEU A 224 4.79 11.36 8.07
CA LEU A 224 3.39 11.61 7.69
C LEU A 224 2.79 12.69 8.59
N MET A 225 3.03 12.58 9.90
CA MET A 225 2.56 13.55 10.88
C MET A 225 3.15 14.94 10.60
N LEU A 226 4.44 15.01 10.30
CA LEU A 226 5.10 16.24 9.89
C LEU A 226 4.55 16.82 8.58
N MET A 227 4.24 15.97 7.59
CA MET A 227 3.57 16.41 6.36
C MET A 227 2.22 17.05 6.69
N LEU A 228 1.41 16.41 7.53
CA LEU A 228 0.11 16.95 7.95
C LEU A 228 0.23 18.24 8.75
N TYR A 229 1.24 18.36 9.61
CA TYR A 229 1.55 19.59 10.32
C TYR A 229 1.72 20.75 9.34
N VAL A 230 2.59 20.58 8.34
CA VAL A 230 2.87 21.63 7.36
C VAL A 230 1.64 21.93 6.52
N LEU A 231 0.85 20.93 6.14
CA LEU A 231 -0.38 21.12 5.37
C LEU A 231 -1.48 21.85 6.16
N CYS A 232 -1.59 21.61 7.47
CA CYS A 232 -2.71 22.11 8.28
C CYS A 232 -2.39 23.38 9.08
N VAL A 233 -1.12 23.74 9.27
CA VAL A 233 -0.75 24.88 10.11
C VAL A 233 -1.31 26.19 9.57
N LYS A 234 -1.93 26.98 10.46
CA LYS A 234 -2.59 28.25 10.13
C LYS A 234 -1.72 29.48 10.36
N ASP A 235 -0.60 29.33 11.07
CA ASP A 235 0.30 30.44 11.34
C ASP A 235 1.00 30.88 10.04
N LYS A 236 0.50 31.98 9.48
CA LYS A 236 1.02 32.57 8.25
C LYS A 236 2.45 33.09 8.41
N ASN A 237 2.86 33.48 9.60
CA ASN A 237 4.22 33.97 9.84
C ASN A 237 5.20 32.81 9.86
N LEU A 238 4.82 31.70 10.51
CA LEU A 238 5.58 30.46 10.51
C LEU A 238 5.75 29.92 9.09
N VAL A 239 4.66 29.79 8.33
CA VAL A 239 4.70 29.32 6.95
C VAL A 239 5.50 30.28 6.07
N ARG A 240 5.32 31.60 6.23
CA ARG A 240 6.15 32.56 5.50
C ARG A 240 7.63 32.35 5.83
N ARG A 241 7.99 32.14 7.11
CA ARG A 241 9.37 31.86 7.53
C ARG A 241 9.93 30.64 6.82
N TRP A 242 9.20 29.52 6.80
CA TRP A 242 9.61 28.30 6.08
C TRP A 242 9.79 28.55 4.58
N LEU A 243 8.81 29.18 3.93
CA LEU A 243 8.84 29.46 2.49
C LEU A 243 9.88 30.52 2.08
N SER A 244 10.44 31.28 3.05
CA SER A 244 11.45 32.31 2.77
C SER A 244 12.87 31.83 3.07
N ASP A 245 13.01 30.71 3.77
CA ASP A 245 14.30 30.11 4.09
C ASP A 245 14.77 29.22 2.93
N ALA A 246 15.73 29.74 2.16
CA ALA A 246 16.30 29.01 1.02
C ALA A 246 16.86 27.64 1.42
N ASN A 247 17.37 27.51 2.65
CA ASN A 247 18.03 26.31 3.14
C ASN A 247 17.08 25.35 3.87
N GLY A 248 15.84 25.76 4.14
CA GLY A 248 14.86 24.94 4.88
C GLY A 248 15.22 24.67 6.34
N LEU A 249 16.26 25.30 6.88
CA LEU A 249 16.78 25.02 8.21
C LEU A 249 15.73 25.32 9.29
N HIS A 250 15.02 26.44 9.17
CA HIS A 250 13.96 26.80 10.11
C HIS A 250 12.80 25.81 10.10
N MET A 251 12.47 25.25 8.93
CA MET A 251 11.42 24.24 8.85
C MET A 251 11.86 22.97 9.58
N VAL A 252 13.10 22.52 9.37
CA VAL A 252 13.67 21.36 10.08
C VAL A 252 13.75 21.59 11.59
N GLU A 253 14.21 22.78 12.03
CA GLU A 253 14.27 23.16 13.45
C GLU A 253 12.89 23.11 14.12
N ASP A 254 11.87 23.72 13.48
CA ASP A 254 10.51 23.73 14.02
C ASP A 254 9.88 22.32 14.00
N MET A 255 10.15 21.54 12.96
CA MET A 255 9.67 20.16 12.84
C MET A 255 10.31 19.24 13.88
N ASN A 256 11.58 19.42 14.20
CA ASN A 256 12.25 18.65 15.26
C ASN A 256 11.80 19.04 16.67
N ALA A 257 11.19 20.22 16.83
CA ALA A 257 10.71 20.72 18.12
C ALA A 257 9.29 20.27 18.45
N ILE A 258 8.50 19.84 17.46
CA ILE A 258 7.08 19.49 17.65
C ILE A 258 6.89 17.98 17.89
N THR A 259 6.08 17.63 18.89
CA THR A 259 5.74 16.23 19.19
C THR A 259 4.54 15.73 18.38
N MET A 260 4.32 14.41 18.34
CA MET A 260 3.15 13.82 17.66
C MET A 260 1.83 14.28 18.28
N GLU A 261 1.78 14.40 19.61
CA GLU A 261 0.62 14.85 20.36
C GLU A 261 0.28 16.31 20.01
N GLU A 262 1.29 17.19 19.98
CA GLU A 262 1.11 18.59 19.58
C GLU A 262 0.58 18.71 18.15
N ILE A 263 1.04 17.84 17.22
CA ILE A 263 0.53 17.80 15.85
C ILE A 263 -0.95 17.39 15.81
N LEU A 264 -1.34 16.38 16.59
CA LEU A 264 -2.73 15.90 16.63
C LEU A 264 -3.70 16.91 17.27
N GLU A 265 -3.20 17.76 18.17
CA GLU A 265 -3.98 18.85 18.78
C GLU A 265 -4.27 20.01 17.82
N LEU A 266 -3.58 20.07 16.67
CA LEU A 266 -3.80 21.14 15.69
C LEU A 266 -5.16 21.01 15.01
N GLU A 267 -5.84 22.15 14.91
CA GLU A 267 -7.18 22.22 14.35
C GLU A 267 -7.21 21.71 12.89
N GLY A 268 -7.94 20.61 12.68
CA GLY A 268 -8.15 20.00 11.38
C GLY A 268 -7.18 18.87 11.03
N VAL A 269 -6.11 18.65 11.81
CA VAL A 269 -5.16 17.54 11.55
C VAL A 269 -5.85 16.19 11.75
N SER A 270 -6.47 15.97 12.90
CA SER A 270 -7.15 14.70 13.20
C SER A 270 -8.28 14.40 12.20
N GLU A 271 -9.08 15.40 11.83
CA GLU A 271 -10.11 15.23 10.79
C GLU A 271 -9.50 14.91 9.42
N THR A 272 -8.42 15.58 9.02
CA THR A 272 -7.72 15.30 7.75
C THR A 272 -7.15 13.89 7.76
N LEU A 273 -6.50 13.48 8.85
CA LEU A 273 -5.94 12.15 9.04
C LEU A 273 -7.03 11.06 9.00
N GLN A 274 -8.19 11.30 9.62
CA GLN A 274 -9.36 10.45 9.51
C GLN A 274 -9.76 10.21 8.06
N ASN A 275 -9.90 11.30 7.31
CA ASN A 275 -10.35 11.26 5.93
C ASN A 275 -9.30 10.58 5.03
N ILE A 276 -8.00 10.69 5.34
CA ILE A 276 -6.94 9.96 4.65
C ILE A 276 -7.11 8.46 4.86
N VAL A 277 -7.29 8.01 6.11
CA VAL A 277 -7.49 6.59 6.42
C VAL A 277 -8.74 6.05 5.75
N VAL A 278 -9.85 6.79 5.81
CA VAL A 278 -11.11 6.42 5.15
C VAL A 278 -10.97 6.36 3.64
N ALA A 279 -10.28 7.34 3.03
CA ALA A 279 -10.05 7.35 1.60
C ALA A 279 -9.16 6.18 1.16
N ARG A 280 -8.09 5.89 1.92
CA ARG A 280 -7.21 4.75 1.64
C ARG A 280 -7.95 3.41 1.75
N LEU A 281 -8.82 3.25 2.75
CA LEU A 281 -9.64 2.06 2.92
C LEU A 281 -10.59 1.83 1.72
N LYS A 282 -11.10 2.90 1.09
CA LYS A 282 -11.98 2.83 -0.08
C LYS A 282 -11.27 2.39 -1.37
N GLU A 283 -9.94 2.41 -1.41
CA GLU A 283 -9.18 1.91 -2.56
C GLU A 283 -9.16 0.37 -2.63
N TYR A 284 -9.43 -0.30 -1.51
CA TYR A 284 -9.55 -1.75 -1.52
C TYR A 284 -10.93 -2.20 -2.02
N PRO A 285 -11.05 -3.40 -2.63
CA PRO A 285 -12.34 -3.98 -2.97
C PRO A 285 -13.27 -4.07 -1.75
N ASP A 286 -14.59 -3.90 -1.96
CA ASP A 286 -15.69 -3.86 -0.97
C ASP A 286 -15.87 -5.14 -0.11
N GLY A 287 -14.90 -6.06 -0.12
CA GLY A 287 -14.88 -7.24 0.74
C GLY A 287 -14.74 -6.85 2.22
N LYS A 288 -15.61 -7.41 3.05
CA LYS A 288 -15.50 -7.31 4.51
C LYS A 288 -14.23 -8.02 4.98
N LEU A 289 -13.53 -7.43 5.94
CA LEU A 289 -12.28 -7.97 6.48
C LEU A 289 -12.48 -9.40 7.00
N GLU A 290 -13.62 -9.66 7.64
CA GLU A 290 -13.96 -10.93 8.26
C GLU A 290 -14.20 -12.03 7.19
N GLU A 291 -14.73 -11.65 6.03
CA GLU A 291 -14.92 -12.56 4.89
C GLU A 291 -13.58 -12.91 4.22
N GLU A 292 -12.68 -11.94 4.09
CA GLU A 292 -11.33 -12.14 3.57
C GLU A 292 -10.49 -13.01 4.52
N GLN A 293 -10.58 -12.79 5.83
CA GLN A 293 -9.96 -13.63 6.87
C GLN A 293 -10.49 -15.08 6.83
N ALA A 294 -11.80 -15.26 6.64
CA ALA A 294 -12.38 -16.60 6.49
C ALA A 294 -11.87 -17.31 5.23
N GLN A 295 -11.65 -16.58 4.12
CA GLN A 295 -11.04 -17.14 2.91
C GLN A 295 -9.59 -17.55 3.13
N ILE A 296 -8.79 -16.74 3.81
CA ILE A 296 -7.41 -17.08 4.20
C ILE A 296 -7.42 -18.38 5.01
N ALA A 297 -8.24 -18.46 6.06
CA ALA A 297 -8.35 -19.64 6.90
C ALA A 297 -8.77 -20.91 6.13
N GLY A 298 -9.58 -20.76 5.08
CA GLY A 298 -9.94 -21.85 4.17
C GLY A 298 -8.76 -22.34 3.31
N LEU A 299 -8.01 -21.40 2.73
CA LEU A 299 -6.86 -21.69 1.87
C LEU A 299 -5.69 -22.30 2.66
N VAL A 300 -5.41 -21.80 3.87
CA VAL A 300 -4.31 -22.26 4.73
C VAL A 300 -4.46 -23.74 5.12
N LYS A 301 -5.69 -24.24 5.29
CA LYS A 301 -5.94 -25.66 5.60
C LYS A 301 -5.36 -26.62 4.55
N ASN A 302 -5.21 -26.15 3.30
CA ASN A 302 -4.71 -26.93 2.19
C ASN A 302 -3.39 -26.38 1.64
N LEU A 303 -2.61 -25.63 2.43
CA LEU A 303 -1.44 -24.88 1.96
C LEU A 303 -0.46 -25.72 1.13
N ALA A 304 -0.19 -26.96 1.57
CA ALA A 304 0.76 -27.87 0.91
C ALA A 304 0.28 -28.40 -0.47
N SER A 305 -1.03 -28.32 -0.75
CA SER A 305 -1.64 -28.79 -1.98
C SER A 305 -2.32 -27.69 -2.79
N LEU A 306 -2.07 -26.42 -2.45
CA LEU A 306 -2.63 -25.29 -3.20
C LEU A 306 -2.05 -25.23 -4.60
N SER A 307 -2.94 -24.98 -5.56
CA SER A 307 -2.54 -24.56 -6.91
C SER A 307 -1.76 -23.24 -6.83
N ASP A 308 -0.93 -22.94 -7.84
CA ASP A 308 -0.22 -21.65 -7.90
C ASP A 308 -1.21 -20.47 -7.90
N SER A 309 -2.37 -20.62 -8.55
CA SER A 309 -3.41 -19.61 -8.56
C SER A 309 -4.00 -19.36 -7.17
N ASP A 310 -4.30 -20.43 -6.41
CA ASP A 310 -4.82 -20.30 -5.05
C ASP A 310 -3.78 -19.75 -4.07
N ARG A 311 -2.50 -20.06 -4.30
CA ARG A 311 -1.38 -19.51 -3.51
C ARG A 311 -1.21 -18.01 -3.75
N ASN A 312 -1.26 -17.58 -5.00
CA ASN A 312 -1.22 -16.15 -5.34
C ASN A 312 -2.43 -15.41 -4.76
N LYS A 313 -3.61 -16.04 -4.80
CA LYS A 313 -4.82 -15.51 -4.16
C LYS A 313 -4.65 -15.40 -2.64
N LEU A 314 -4.05 -16.41 -1.99
CA LEU A 314 -3.75 -16.39 -0.56
C LEU A 314 -2.82 -15.21 -0.22
N TYR A 315 -1.71 -15.05 -0.93
CA TYR A 315 -0.77 -13.95 -0.68
C TYR A 315 -1.40 -12.57 -0.86
N ALA A 316 -2.19 -12.38 -1.93
CA ALA A 316 -2.90 -11.12 -2.15
C ALA A 316 -3.96 -10.84 -1.07
N LEU A 317 -4.63 -11.88 -0.55
CA LEU A 317 -5.56 -11.74 0.57
C LEU A 317 -4.84 -11.33 1.86
N VAL A 318 -3.72 -11.97 2.19
CA VAL A 318 -2.95 -11.68 3.41
C VAL A 318 -2.50 -10.23 3.44
N VAL A 319 -1.82 -9.77 2.38
CA VAL A 319 -1.35 -8.37 2.27
C VAL A 319 -2.50 -7.38 2.49
N ARG A 320 -3.61 -7.57 1.77
CA ARG A 320 -4.77 -6.69 1.87
C ARG A 320 -5.41 -6.70 3.26
N VAL A 321 -5.54 -7.87 3.89
CA VAL A 321 -6.13 -7.98 5.23
C VAL A 321 -5.26 -7.26 6.26
N GLU A 322 -3.94 -7.40 6.17
CA GLU A 322 -3.00 -6.73 7.08
C GLU A 322 -3.03 -5.22 6.91
N GLU A 323 -3.00 -4.72 5.68
CA GLU A 323 -3.07 -3.27 5.44
C GLU A 323 -4.42 -2.69 5.90
N LYS A 324 -5.54 -3.38 5.64
CA LYS A 324 -6.87 -2.97 6.13
C LYS A 324 -6.93 -2.97 7.66
N ASP A 325 -6.33 -3.96 8.31
CA ASP A 325 -6.30 -4.07 9.77
C ASP A 325 -5.47 -2.95 10.39
N ALA A 326 -4.29 -2.66 9.85
CA ALA A 326 -3.46 -1.52 10.25
C ALA A 326 -4.21 -0.18 10.14
N LEU A 327 -4.90 0.06 9.01
CA LEU A 327 -5.71 1.26 8.81
C LEU A 327 -6.90 1.34 9.78
N ARG A 328 -7.58 0.21 10.07
CA ARG A 328 -8.66 0.18 11.07
C ARG A 328 -8.15 0.50 12.46
N LYS A 329 -7.04 -0.10 12.89
CA LYS A 329 -6.38 0.21 14.17
C LYS A 329 -6.01 1.69 14.24
N ALA A 330 -5.47 2.25 13.16
CA ALA A 330 -5.11 3.66 13.07
C ALA A 330 -6.34 4.58 13.17
N TYR A 331 -7.46 4.17 12.59
CA TYR A 331 -8.73 4.87 12.78
C TYR A 331 -9.17 4.85 14.25
N HIS A 332 -9.17 3.67 14.88
CA HIS A 332 -9.59 3.54 16.27
C HIS A 332 -8.66 4.27 17.25
N SER A 333 -7.34 4.27 17.02
CA SER A 333 -6.38 4.91 17.92
C SER A 333 -6.56 6.43 18.01
N ILE A 334 -7.00 7.08 16.94
CA ILE A 334 -7.25 8.53 16.95
C ILE A 334 -8.65 8.85 17.50
N PHE A 335 -9.67 8.03 17.19
CA PHE A 335 -11.07 8.43 17.34
C PHE A 335 -11.86 7.69 18.43
N ASP A 336 -11.43 6.51 18.85
CA ASP A 336 -12.16 5.70 19.86
C ASP A 336 -11.74 6.01 21.31
N THR A 337 -11.40 7.26 21.61
CA THR A 337 -11.14 7.72 22.99
C THR A 337 -12.41 7.77 23.86
N SER A 338 -13.57 7.35 23.35
CA SER A 338 -14.85 7.40 24.07
C SER A 338 -15.08 6.28 25.11
N GLU A 339 -14.18 5.31 25.28
CA GLU A 339 -14.31 4.27 26.31
C GLU A 339 -12.98 3.91 26.99
N THR A 340 -12.46 4.81 27.83
CA THR A 340 -11.59 4.43 28.98
C THR A 340 -11.91 5.27 30.20
#